data_AF-A0A2J8LL06-F1
#
_entry.id   AF-A0A2J8LL06-F1
#
_cell.length_a   1.000
_cell.length_b   1.000
_cell.length_c   1.000
_cell.angle_alpha   90.00
_cell.angle_beta   90.00
_cell.angle_gamma   90.00
#
_symmetry.space_group_name_H-M   'P 1'
#
loop_
_entity.id
_entity.type
_entity.pdbx_description
1 polymer ?
#
loop_
_entity_poly.entity_id
_entity_poly.type
_entity_poly.pdbx_seq_one_letter_code
_entity_poly.pdbx_strand_id
1 'polypeptide(L)'
;LLQMHRLTVEGADFVPDPFFVELTESLLRLEWHIKGKYTCLGCLVECIGVEHILAIDKTIPSQILEVMGDQSLVPYASDLLETMFRNHKSHLKSQTAESSWIDQWHETWVSPLLFILCEGNLDQKSYVIDYYLPKLLSYSPESLQYMVKILQTSIDAKTGQEQSFPSLGSCNSRGALGALMACLRIARAHGHLQSATDTWENLVSDARIKQGLIHQHCQVRIDTLGLLCESNRSTEIVSMEEMQWIQFFITYNLNSQSPGVRQQICSLLKKLFCRIQESSQVLYKLEQSKSKREPENELTKQHPSVSLQQYKNFMSSICNSLFEALFPGSSYSTRFSALTILGSIAEVFHVPEGRIYTVYQLSHDIDVDRFQTLMECFTSTFEDVKILAFDLLMKLSKTAVHFQLSNA
;
A
#
# COMPACT_ATOMS: atom_id res chain seq x y z
N LEU A 1 39.59 -14.60 5.36
CA LEU A 1 40.57 -14.17 4.33
C LEU A 1 40.64 -12.65 4.20
N LEU A 2 39.58 -11.96 3.75
CA LEU A 2 39.58 -10.49 3.62
C LEU A 2 40.00 -9.76 4.91
N GLN A 3 39.44 -10.18 6.05
CA GLN A 3 39.83 -9.64 7.37
C GLN A 3 41.29 -9.95 7.74
N MET A 4 41.82 -11.12 7.36
CA MET A 4 43.22 -11.47 7.64
C MET A 4 44.16 -10.58 6.84
N HIS A 5 43.86 -10.32 5.56
CA HIS A 5 44.62 -9.39 4.73
C HIS A 5 44.61 -7.97 5.30
N ARG A 6 43.43 -7.49 5.72
CA ARG A 6 43.31 -6.15 6.35
C ARG A 6 44.19 -6.03 7.59
N LEU A 7 44.14 -7.01 8.49
CA LEU A 7 44.96 -7.03 9.71
C LEU A 7 46.48 -7.11 9.41
N THR A 8 46.88 -7.68 8.28
CA THR A 8 48.30 -7.70 7.87
C THR A 8 48.77 -6.41 7.22
N VAL A 9 47.85 -5.57 6.72
CA VAL A 9 48.14 -4.34 5.95
C VAL A 9 47.85 -3.07 6.77
N GLU A 10 47.20 -3.16 7.92
CA GLU A 10 46.85 -2.05 8.85
C GLU A 10 48.03 -1.15 9.33
N GLY A 11 49.28 -1.41 8.89
CA GLY A 11 50.46 -0.56 9.10
C GLY A 11 51.14 -0.01 7.84
N ALA A 12 50.55 -0.21 6.65
CA ALA A 12 51.06 0.30 5.38
C ALA A 12 50.07 1.32 4.78
N ASP A 13 50.49 2.59 4.65
CA ASP A 13 49.67 3.71 4.15
C ASP A 13 49.39 3.61 2.63
N PHE A 14 48.58 2.63 2.21
CA PHE A 14 48.03 2.56 0.86
C PHE A 14 46.50 2.66 0.91
N VAL A 15 45.99 3.88 0.71
CA VAL A 15 44.57 4.14 0.51
C VAL A 15 44.36 4.62 -0.93
N PRO A 16 43.68 3.85 -1.81
CA PRO A 16 43.11 2.51 -1.58
C PRO A 16 44.14 1.37 -1.75
N ASP A 17 43.95 0.27 -1.01
CA ASP A 17 44.77 -0.95 -1.10
C ASP A 17 44.56 -1.64 -2.48
N PRO A 18 45.64 -1.84 -3.28
CA PRO A 18 45.56 -2.41 -4.62
C PRO A 18 44.85 -3.77 -4.70
N PHE A 19 45.01 -4.63 -3.68
CA PHE A 19 44.37 -5.94 -3.67
C PHE A 19 42.84 -5.81 -3.66
N PHE A 20 42.30 -4.90 -2.86
CA PHE A 20 40.86 -4.69 -2.78
C PHE A 20 40.30 -4.00 -4.01
N VAL A 21 41.06 -3.10 -4.64
CA VAL A 21 40.67 -2.47 -5.92
C VAL A 21 40.58 -3.52 -7.02
N GLU A 22 41.63 -4.30 -7.24
CA GLU A 22 41.65 -5.34 -8.28
C GLU A 22 40.58 -6.42 -8.05
N LEU A 23 40.36 -6.82 -6.80
CA LEU A 23 39.31 -7.78 -6.45
C LEU A 23 37.91 -7.21 -6.74
N THR A 24 37.67 -5.95 -6.39
CA THR A 24 36.39 -5.28 -6.67
C THR A 24 36.17 -5.16 -8.16
N GLU A 25 37.15 -4.70 -8.93
CA GLU A 25 37.08 -4.62 -10.40
C GLU A 25 36.85 -5.99 -11.05
N SER A 26 37.51 -7.04 -10.54
CA SER A 26 37.31 -8.41 -11.01
C SER A 26 35.87 -8.89 -10.78
N LEU A 27 35.29 -8.57 -9.61
CA LEU A 27 33.90 -8.95 -9.31
C LEU A 27 32.91 -8.13 -10.12
N LEU A 28 33.14 -6.83 -10.30
CA LEU A 28 32.25 -5.96 -11.06
C LEU A 28 32.20 -6.33 -12.54
N ARG A 29 33.31 -6.83 -13.12
CA ARG A 29 33.37 -7.38 -14.49
C ARG A 29 32.52 -8.62 -14.72
N LEU A 30 32.15 -9.36 -13.66
CA LEU A 30 31.26 -10.51 -13.79
C LEU A 30 29.83 -10.07 -14.15
N GLU A 31 29.09 -10.89 -14.87
CA GLU A 31 27.68 -10.63 -15.14
C GLU A 31 26.86 -10.62 -13.84
N TRP A 32 25.88 -9.72 -13.77
CA TRP A 32 24.98 -9.63 -12.61
C TRP A 32 24.12 -10.88 -12.41
N HIS A 33 23.93 -11.73 -13.42
CA HIS A 33 23.20 -12.99 -13.30
C HIS A 33 23.95 -14.04 -12.45
N ILE A 34 25.22 -13.81 -12.11
CA ILE A 34 26.00 -14.73 -11.27
C ILE A 34 25.67 -14.51 -9.79
N LYS A 35 24.88 -15.41 -9.20
CA LYS A 35 24.43 -15.32 -7.79
C LYS A 35 25.56 -15.16 -6.77
N GLY A 36 26.71 -15.81 -7.00
CA GLY A 36 27.88 -15.70 -6.12
C GLY A 36 28.47 -14.28 -6.06
N LYS A 37 28.27 -13.47 -7.10
CA LYS A 37 28.74 -12.07 -7.17
C LYS A 37 28.18 -11.24 -6.01
N TYR A 38 26.89 -11.40 -5.70
CA TYR A 38 26.20 -10.61 -4.68
C TYR A 38 26.77 -10.85 -3.28
N THR A 39 26.97 -12.12 -2.90
CA THR A 39 27.55 -12.47 -1.60
C THR A 39 28.99 -11.95 -1.49
N CYS A 40 29.80 -12.11 -2.55
CA CYS A 40 31.17 -11.61 -2.56
C CYS A 40 31.23 -10.08 -2.41
N LEU A 41 30.39 -9.34 -3.14
CA LEU A 41 30.28 -7.89 -3.01
C LEU A 41 29.79 -7.48 -1.62
N GLY A 42 28.83 -8.21 -1.03
CA GLY A 42 28.37 -7.99 0.33
C GLY A 42 29.51 -8.09 1.35
N CYS A 43 30.34 -9.14 1.26
CA CYS A 43 31.52 -9.28 2.11
C CYS A 43 32.53 -8.14 1.92
N LEU A 44 32.70 -7.63 0.70
CA LEU A 44 33.57 -6.47 0.45
C LEU A 44 33.01 -5.20 1.08
N VAL A 45 31.70 -4.93 0.95
CA VAL A 45 31.04 -3.79 1.61
C VAL A 45 31.30 -3.81 3.12
N GLU A 46 31.20 -4.97 3.76
CA GLU A 46 31.48 -5.12 5.19
C GLU A 46 32.97 -4.94 5.55
N CYS A 47 33.89 -5.30 4.64
CA CYS A 47 35.33 -5.26 4.91
C CYS A 47 35.95 -3.88 4.66
N ILE A 48 35.62 -3.22 3.56
CA ILE A 48 36.24 -1.96 3.12
C ILE A 48 35.25 -0.79 3.06
N GLY A 49 33.95 -1.03 3.21
CA GLY A 49 32.93 0.01 3.07
C GLY A 49 32.50 0.23 1.62
N VAL A 50 31.27 0.70 1.46
CA VAL A 50 30.63 0.86 0.14
C VAL A 50 31.22 1.98 -0.71
N GLU A 51 31.79 3.02 -0.11
CA GLU A 51 32.39 4.15 -0.85
C GLU A 51 33.50 3.70 -1.80
N HIS A 52 34.34 2.77 -1.37
CA HIS A 52 35.43 2.24 -2.20
C HIS A 52 34.88 1.51 -3.43
N ILE A 53 33.73 0.86 -3.29
CA ILE A 53 33.06 0.16 -4.39
C ILE A 53 32.38 1.18 -5.33
N LEU A 54 31.69 2.18 -4.77
CA LEU A 54 31.04 3.24 -5.56
C LEU A 54 32.05 4.18 -6.23
N ALA A 55 33.27 4.30 -5.70
CA ALA A 55 34.34 5.06 -6.33
C ALA A 55 34.81 4.41 -7.65
N ILE A 56 34.71 3.08 -7.76
CA ILE A 56 35.04 2.34 -8.98
C ILE A 56 33.89 2.45 -9.99
N ASP A 57 32.64 2.22 -9.55
CA ASP A 57 31.46 2.38 -10.40
C ASP A 57 30.24 2.89 -9.59
N LYS A 58 29.84 4.13 -9.86
CA LYS A 58 28.68 4.78 -9.21
C LYS A 58 27.33 4.25 -9.71
N THR A 59 27.30 3.53 -10.83
CA THR A 59 26.06 3.06 -11.47
C THR A 59 25.60 1.69 -10.97
N ILE A 60 26.38 1.05 -10.08
CA ILE A 60 26.07 -0.25 -9.47
C ILE A 60 24.63 -0.35 -8.93
N PRO A 61 24.08 0.63 -8.18
CA PRO A 61 22.71 0.54 -7.70
C PRO A 61 21.69 0.39 -8.83
N SER A 62 21.85 1.16 -9.92
CA SER A 62 21.01 1.07 -11.12
C SER A 62 21.15 -0.28 -11.81
N GLN A 63 22.37 -0.77 -11.99
CA GLN A 63 22.63 -2.07 -12.63
C GLN A 63 22.02 -3.24 -11.85
N ILE A 64 22.07 -3.20 -10.50
CA ILE A 64 21.44 -4.23 -9.66
C ILE A 64 19.90 -4.15 -9.79
N LEU A 65 19.33 -2.95 -9.76
CA LEU A 65 17.89 -2.75 -9.93
C LEU A 65 17.40 -3.20 -11.32
N GLU A 66 18.21 -3.03 -12.36
CA GLU A 66 17.92 -3.49 -13.73
C GLU A 66 17.68 -5.00 -13.82
N VAL A 67 18.46 -5.80 -13.10
CA VAL A 67 18.30 -7.26 -13.11
C VAL A 67 17.24 -7.79 -12.15
N MET A 68 16.63 -6.93 -11.32
CA MET A 68 15.51 -7.32 -10.44
C MET A 68 14.22 -7.67 -11.18
N GLY A 69 14.20 -7.64 -12.52
CA GLY A 69 13.13 -8.28 -13.31
C GLY A 69 13.18 -9.82 -13.30
N ASP A 70 14.32 -10.42 -12.97
CA ASP A 70 14.46 -11.88 -12.80
C ASP A 70 14.20 -12.27 -11.34
N GLN A 71 13.08 -12.97 -11.11
CA GLN A 71 12.66 -13.44 -9.79
C GLN A 71 13.76 -14.22 -9.04
N SER A 72 14.61 -14.94 -9.77
CA SER A 72 15.66 -15.77 -9.16
C SER A 72 16.83 -14.97 -8.58
N LEU A 73 16.96 -13.69 -8.99
CA LEU A 73 17.99 -12.76 -8.53
C LEU A 73 17.47 -11.80 -7.44
N VAL A 74 16.16 -11.58 -7.36
CA VAL A 74 15.53 -10.62 -6.45
C VAL A 74 16.01 -10.71 -5.00
N PRO A 75 16.08 -11.90 -4.35
CA PRO A 75 16.57 -11.99 -2.97
C PRO A 75 18.01 -11.46 -2.83
N TYR A 76 18.92 -11.94 -3.70
CA TYR A 76 20.34 -11.56 -3.69
C TYR A 76 20.56 -10.08 -3.99
N ALA A 77 19.85 -9.54 -4.98
CA ALA A 77 19.89 -8.14 -5.35
C ALA A 77 19.39 -7.24 -4.21
N SER A 78 18.24 -7.60 -3.61
CA SER A 78 17.64 -6.83 -2.52
C SER A 78 18.50 -6.83 -1.26
N ASP A 79 19.16 -7.97 -0.94
CA ASP A 79 20.03 -8.10 0.22
C ASP A 79 21.34 -7.31 0.04
N LEU A 80 21.96 -7.38 -1.15
CA LEU A 80 23.16 -6.59 -1.43
C LEU A 80 22.86 -5.09 -1.39
N LEU A 81 21.79 -4.64 -2.06
CA LEU A 81 21.39 -3.23 -2.03
C LEU A 81 21.15 -2.75 -0.61
N GLU A 82 20.52 -3.58 0.23
CA GLU A 82 20.30 -3.29 1.64
C GLU A 82 21.61 -3.11 2.42
N THR A 83 22.52 -4.07 2.29
CA THR A 83 23.85 -3.98 2.92
C THR A 83 24.58 -2.71 2.48
N MET A 84 24.54 -2.40 1.18
CA MET A 84 25.20 -1.22 0.61
C MET A 84 24.59 0.10 1.10
N PHE A 85 23.27 0.29 1.03
CA PHE A 85 22.68 1.57 1.44
C PHE A 85 22.78 1.81 2.95
N ARG A 86 22.78 0.73 3.76
CA ARG A 86 22.96 0.81 5.22
C ARG A 86 24.37 1.27 5.55
N ASN A 87 25.36 0.64 4.93
CA ASN A 87 26.76 1.03 5.08
C ASN A 87 26.98 2.49 4.61
N HIS A 88 26.44 2.87 3.45
CA HIS A 88 26.59 4.21 2.86
C HIS A 88 26.03 5.29 3.79
N LYS A 89 24.80 5.11 4.30
CA LYS A 89 24.17 6.06 5.22
C LYS A 89 24.98 6.23 6.51
N SER A 90 25.47 5.13 7.09
CA SER A 90 26.26 5.16 8.32
C SER A 90 27.57 5.92 8.13
N HIS A 91 28.20 5.75 6.98
CA HIS A 91 29.46 6.39 6.63
C HIS A 91 29.28 7.89 6.36
N LEU A 92 28.32 8.28 5.52
CA LEU A 92 28.07 9.70 5.22
C LEU A 92 27.69 10.50 6.47
N LYS A 93 26.89 9.91 7.38
CA LYS A 93 26.57 10.53 8.67
C LYS A 93 27.79 10.78 9.56
N SER A 94 28.82 9.95 9.43
CA SER A 94 30.05 10.08 10.23
C SER A 94 31.03 11.12 9.66
N GLN A 95 30.99 11.36 8.34
CA GLN A 95 31.93 12.25 7.66
C GLN A 95 31.42 13.69 7.51
N THR A 96 30.10 13.87 7.36
CA THR A 96 29.52 15.17 7.04
C THR A 96 28.73 15.71 8.24
N ALA A 97 29.19 16.84 8.82
CA ALA A 97 28.49 17.53 9.90
C ALA A 97 27.21 18.27 9.43
N GLU A 98 27.09 18.51 8.12
CA GLU A 98 25.96 19.22 7.49
C GLU A 98 24.89 18.27 6.93
N SER A 99 23.66 18.77 6.82
CA SER A 99 22.49 18.01 6.36
C SER A 99 22.52 17.57 4.89
N SER A 100 23.56 17.88 4.11
CA SER A 100 23.68 17.56 2.68
C SER A 100 23.96 16.09 2.37
N TRP A 101 24.34 15.30 3.38
CA TRP A 101 24.60 13.86 3.20
C TRP A 101 23.37 13.11 2.68
N ILE A 102 22.17 13.56 3.03
CA ILE A 102 20.93 12.88 2.64
C ILE A 102 20.69 13.02 1.13
N ASP A 103 21.05 14.16 0.54
CA ASP A 103 20.88 14.41 -0.89
C ASP A 103 21.78 13.47 -1.69
N GLN A 104 23.04 13.32 -1.30
CA GLN A 104 23.95 12.35 -1.93
C GLN A 104 23.45 10.90 -1.79
N TRP A 105 22.89 10.56 -0.63
CA TRP A 105 22.31 9.25 -0.40
C TRP A 105 21.05 9.03 -1.25
N HIS A 106 20.18 10.05 -1.40
CA HIS A 106 19.01 10.01 -2.27
C HIS A 106 19.39 9.85 -3.73
N GLU A 107 20.38 10.60 -4.23
CA GLU A 107 20.85 10.46 -5.61
C GLU A 107 21.41 9.07 -5.90
N THR A 108 22.06 8.43 -4.92
CA THR A 108 22.66 7.10 -5.11
C THR A 108 21.62 5.97 -5.05
N TRP A 109 20.66 6.03 -4.12
CA TRP A 109 19.78 4.88 -3.81
C TRP A 109 18.31 5.11 -4.14
N VAL A 110 17.84 6.35 -4.09
CA VAL A 110 16.43 6.69 -4.30
C VAL A 110 16.17 7.10 -5.75
N SER A 111 17.04 7.88 -6.39
CA SER A 111 16.87 8.28 -7.80
C SER A 111 16.76 7.07 -8.76
N PRO A 112 17.65 6.05 -8.69
CA PRO A 112 17.51 4.85 -9.52
C PRO A 112 16.23 4.06 -9.25
N LEU A 113 15.82 3.99 -7.97
CA LEU A 113 14.57 3.37 -7.56
C LEU A 113 13.36 4.08 -8.21
N LEU A 114 13.29 5.40 -8.10
CA LEU A 114 12.20 6.19 -8.68
C LEU A 114 12.15 6.05 -10.21
N PHE A 115 13.31 6.00 -10.86
CA PHE A 115 13.38 5.74 -12.30
C PHE A 115 12.73 4.40 -12.67
N ILE A 116 13.08 3.31 -11.96
CA ILE A 116 12.45 1.99 -12.19
C ILE A 116 10.96 2.00 -11.87
N LEU A 117 10.52 2.64 -10.79
CA LEU A 117 9.10 2.71 -10.44
C LEU A 117 8.27 3.47 -11.47
N CYS A 118 8.86 4.46 -12.16
CA CYS A 118 8.21 5.20 -13.24
C CYS A 118 8.26 4.45 -14.58
N GLU A 119 9.45 4.05 -15.01
CA GLU A 119 9.74 3.67 -16.40
C GLU A 119 10.05 2.16 -16.57
N GLY A 120 10.29 1.43 -15.49
CA GLY A 120 10.60 -0.01 -15.52
C GLY A 120 9.48 -0.90 -16.06
N ASN A 121 9.81 -2.17 -16.34
CA ASN A 121 8.83 -3.17 -16.75
C ASN A 121 7.94 -3.63 -15.56
N LEU A 122 6.88 -4.39 -15.83
CA LEU A 122 5.89 -4.77 -14.81
C LEU A 122 6.47 -5.63 -13.69
N ASP A 123 7.27 -6.65 -14.03
CA ASP A 123 7.85 -7.58 -13.06
C ASP A 123 8.87 -6.87 -12.18
N GLN A 124 9.77 -6.11 -12.79
CA GLN A 124 10.77 -5.31 -12.10
C GLN A 124 10.11 -4.32 -11.14
N LYS A 125 9.06 -3.61 -11.55
CA LYS A 125 8.30 -2.71 -10.66
C LYS A 125 7.74 -3.47 -9.47
N SER A 126 7.06 -4.59 -9.70
CA SER A 126 6.47 -5.39 -8.61
C SER A 126 7.54 -5.89 -7.64
N TYR A 127 8.63 -6.47 -8.14
CA TYR A 127 9.69 -6.98 -7.27
C TYR A 127 10.43 -5.87 -6.50
N VAL A 128 10.65 -4.72 -7.11
CA VAL A 128 11.26 -3.57 -6.42
C VAL A 128 10.32 -3.02 -5.33
N ILE A 129 9.01 -2.95 -5.59
CA ILE A 129 7.98 -2.55 -4.61
C ILE A 129 7.90 -3.54 -3.45
N ASP A 130 7.99 -4.84 -3.73
CA ASP A 130 7.78 -5.89 -2.72
C ASP A 130 9.04 -6.19 -1.89
N TYR A 131 10.25 -6.08 -2.48
CA TYR A 131 11.49 -6.53 -1.85
C TYR A 131 12.47 -5.43 -1.50
N TYR A 132 12.53 -4.32 -2.25
CA TYR A 132 13.53 -3.27 -2.02
C TYR A 132 12.97 -2.04 -1.32
N LEU A 133 11.85 -1.52 -1.82
CA LEU A 133 11.19 -0.32 -1.28
C LEU A 133 10.88 -0.43 0.23
N PRO A 134 10.38 -1.57 0.77
CA PRO A 134 10.12 -1.69 2.20
C PRO A 134 11.41 -1.60 3.03
N LYS A 135 12.48 -2.25 2.57
CA LYS A 135 13.79 -2.23 3.24
C LYS A 135 14.33 -0.80 3.29
N LEU A 136 14.26 -0.07 2.17
CA LEU A 136 14.71 1.31 2.07
C LEU A 136 13.93 2.24 3.02
N LEU A 137 12.60 2.17 3.00
CA LEU A 137 11.76 3.02 3.85
C LEU A 137 11.88 2.65 5.34
N SER A 138 12.08 1.38 5.67
CA SER A 138 12.31 0.95 7.06
C SER A 138 13.57 1.54 7.68
N TYR A 139 14.61 1.78 6.86
CA TYR A 139 15.88 2.31 7.30
C TYR A 139 16.03 3.83 7.10
N SER A 140 15.24 4.40 6.19
CA SER A 140 15.21 5.83 5.92
C SER A 140 13.78 6.35 5.69
N PRO A 141 12.95 6.43 6.76
CA PRO A 141 11.58 6.93 6.65
C PRO A 141 11.52 8.37 6.13
N GLU A 142 12.53 9.19 6.42
CA GLU A 142 12.61 10.59 5.98
C GLU A 142 12.69 10.72 4.45
N SER A 143 13.17 9.68 3.76
CA SER A 143 13.26 9.64 2.31
C SER A 143 11.90 9.66 1.62
N LEU A 144 10.82 9.28 2.32
CA LEU A 144 9.47 9.30 1.75
C LEU A 144 9.06 10.69 1.28
N GLN A 145 9.37 11.74 2.03
CA GLN A 145 9.02 13.11 1.65
C GLN A 145 9.75 13.55 0.37
N TYR A 146 11.03 13.19 0.25
CA TYR A 146 11.80 13.42 -0.97
C TYR A 146 11.17 12.69 -2.17
N MET A 147 10.85 11.40 -2.01
CA MET A 147 10.21 10.60 -3.05
C MET A 147 8.87 11.21 -3.51
N VAL A 148 8.02 11.60 -2.56
CA VAL A 148 6.74 12.25 -2.83
C VAL A 148 6.95 13.55 -3.62
N LYS A 149 7.87 14.40 -3.20
CA LYS A 149 8.19 15.68 -3.88
C LYS A 149 8.63 15.47 -5.33
N ILE A 150 9.56 14.54 -5.58
CA ILE A 150 10.07 14.26 -6.92
C ILE A 150 8.95 13.70 -7.81
N LEU A 151 8.17 12.74 -7.31
CA LEU A 151 7.09 12.12 -8.06
C LEU A 151 5.96 13.11 -8.38
N GLN A 152 5.58 13.98 -7.44
CA GLN A 152 4.60 15.03 -7.68
C GLN A 152 5.06 16.01 -8.77
N THR A 153 6.31 16.46 -8.69
CA THR A 153 6.90 17.35 -9.69
C THR A 153 6.88 16.70 -11.09
N SER A 154 7.15 15.39 -11.17
CA SER A 154 7.07 14.63 -12.42
C SER A 154 5.64 14.55 -12.98
N ILE A 155 4.64 14.39 -12.13
CA ILE A 155 3.22 14.37 -12.53
C ILE A 155 2.78 15.74 -13.04
N ASP A 156 3.15 16.82 -12.33
CA ASP A 156 2.82 18.19 -12.70
C ASP A 156 3.45 18.60 -14.04
N ALA A 157 4.71 18.23 -14.26
CA ALA A 157 5.42 18.52 -15.50
C ALA A 157 4.76 17.87 -16.74
N LYS A 158 4.26 16.63 -16.61
CA LYS A 158 3.54 15.94 -17.70
C LYS A 158 2.16 16.57 -17.97
N THR A 159 1.45 16.98 -16.91
CA THR A 159 0.12 17.63 -17.02
C THR A 159 0.20 18.98 -17.76
N GLY A 160 1.31 19.71 -17.61
CA GLY A 160 1.54 20.98 -18.33
C GLY A 160 1.87 20.85 -19.82
N GLN A 161 2.34 19.67 -20.26
CA GLN A 161 2.71 19.41 -21.67
C GLN A 161 1.55 18.82 -22.50
N GLU A 162 0.50 18.29 -21.87
CA GLU A 162 -0.65 17.68 -22.55
C GLU A 162 -1.55 18.66 -23.31
N GLN A 163 -1.35 19.99 -23.19
CA GLN A 163 -2.08 20.98 -24.02
C GLN A 163 -1.49 21.17 -25.43
N SER A 164 -0.38 20.51 -25.76
CA SER A 164 0.24 20.58 -27.09
C SER A 164 0.45 19.18 -27.68
N PHE A 165 -0.56 18.71 -28.43
CA PHE A 165 -0.59 17.52 -29.28
C PHE A 165 -0.42 16.15 -28.58
N PRO A 166 -1.28 15.15 -28.90
CA PRO A 166 -1.12 13.79 -28.37
C PRO A 166 0.06 13.13 -29.07
N SER A 167 1.27 13.28 -28.52
CA SER A 167 2.41 12.49 -28.95
C SER A 167 2.19 11.05 -28.51
N LEU A 168 2.34 10.14 -29.46
CA LEU A 168 2.20 8.70 -29.33
C LEU A 168 3.34 8.13 -28.44
N GLY A 169 3.30 8.43 -27.14
CA GLY A 169 4.30 8.02 -26.15
C GLY A 169 3.72 7.05 -25.13
N SER A 170 3.88 5.75 -25.40
CA SER A 170 3.69 4.60 -24.51
C SER A 170 2.62 4.74 -23.41
N CYS A 171 1.36 4.44 -23.77
CA CYS A 171 0.20 4.31 -22.90
C CYS A 171 0.28 3.14 -21.89
N ASN A 172 1.48 2.56 -21.68
CA ASN A 172 1.70 1.31 -20.94
C ASN A 172 2.39 1.50 -19.58
N SER A 173 2.86 2.70 -19.25
CA SER A 173 3.53 2.92 -17.97
C SER A 173 2.53 3.33 -16.87
N ARG A 174 2.62 2.69 -15.70
CA ARG A 174 1.96 3.14 -14.47
C ARG A 174 2.31 4.60 -14.11
N GLY A 175 3.43 5.10 -14.65
CA GLY A 175 3.90 6.47 -14.55
C GLY A 175 4.23 6.89 -13.12
N ALA A 176 4.53 8.19 -12.96
CA ALA A 176 4.87 8.76 -11.67
C ALA A 176 3.72 8.70 -10.66
N LEU A 177 2.45 8.76 -11.12
CA LEU A 177 1.30 8.58 -10.24
C LEU A 177 1.24 7.16 -9.67
N GLY A 178 1.47 6.13 -10.49
CA GLY A 178 1.53 4.75 -10.02
C GLY A 178 2.67 4.53 -9.03
N ALA A 179 3.86 5.07 -9.32
CA ALA A 179 4.99 5.04 -8.40
C ALA A 179 4.66 5.71 -7.05
N LEU A 180 4.00 6.87 -7.08
CA LEU A 180 3.59 7.61 -5.88
C LEU A 180 2.65 6.77 -5.01
N MET A 181 1.62 6.17 -5.61
CA MET A 181 0.65 5.35 -4.89
C MET A 181 1.28 4.11 -4.28
N ALA A 182 2.20 3.45 -5.00
CA ALA A 182 2.97 2.32 -4.47
C ALA A 182 3.86 2.73 -3.29
N CYS A 183 4.58 3.85 -3.39
CA CYS A 183 5.44 4.36 -2.31
C CYS A 183 4.64 4.64 -1.04
N LEU A 184 3.51 5.33 -1.18
CA LEU A 184 2.64 5.66 -0.05
C LEU A 184 2.03 4.40 0.57
N ARG A 185 1.56 3.46 -0.27
CA ARG A 185 0.96 2.20 0.20
C ARG A 185 1.97 1.41 1.03
N ILE A 186 3.20 1.23 0.53
CA ILE A 186 4.24 0.50 1.26
C ILE A 186 4.64 1.23 2.54
N ALA A 187 4.79 2.56 2.49
CA ALA A 187 5.06 3.37 3.66
C ALA A 187 4.00 3.19 4.75
N ARG A 188 2.72 3.18 4.37
CA ARG A 188 1.61 2.95 5.31
C ARG A 188 1.60 1.54 5.86
N ALA A 189 1.74 0.52 5.00
CA ALA A 189 1.74 -0.88 5.43
C ALA A 189 2.85 -1.19 6.46
N HIS A 190 3.98 -0.48 6.37
CA HIS A 190 5.11 -0.62 7.31
C HIS A 190 5.09 0.38 8.47
N GLY A 191 4.06 1.22 8.57
CA GLY A 191 3.85 2.11 9.72
C GLY A 191 4.62 3.42 9.69
N HIS A 192 5.11 3.83 8.53
CA HIS A 192 5.74 5.13 8.31
C HIS A 192 4.71 6.24 8.05
N LEU A 193 3.45 5.88 7.79
CA LEU A 193 2.33 6.80 7.66
C LEU A 193 1.22 6.41 8.64
N GLN A 194 0.55 7.43 9.21
CA GLN A 194 -0.60 7.27 10.09
C GLN A 194 -1.79 8.05 9.52
N SER A 195 -3.00 7.59 9.84
CA SER A 195 -4.28 8.18 9.48
C SER A 195 -4.61 9.40 10.35
N ALA A 196 -3.70 10.37 10.42
CA ALA A 196 -3.99 11.69 10.96
C ALA A 196 -4.34 12.64 9.82
N THR A 197 -5.36 13.48 10.01
CA THR A 197 -5.88 14.43 9.00
C THR A 197 -4.75 15.27 8.39
N ASP A 198 -3.83 15.77 9.23
CA ASP A 198 -2.68 16.57 8.80
C ASP A 198 -1.65 15.77 7.98
N THR A 199 -1.63 14.44 8.09
CA THR A 199 -0.64 13.61 7.39
C THR A 199 -0.94 13.52 5.91
N TRP A 200 -2.22 13.46 5.52
CA TRP A 200 -2.61 13.42 4.12
C TRP A 200 -2.39 14.76 3.42
N GLU A 201 -2.82 15.86 4.03
CA GLU A 201 -2.70 17.21 3.44
C GLU A 201 -1.26 17.59 3.13
N ASN A 202 -0.32 17.17 3.96
CA ASN A 202 1.11 17.44 3.78
C ASN A 202 1.77 16.54 2.73
N LEU A 203 1.18 15.38 2.40
CA LEU A 203 1.78 14.41 1.49
C LEU A 203 1.14 14.44 0.11
N VAL A 204 -0.19 14.42 0.01
CA VAL A 204 -0.90 14.29 -1.28
C VAL A 204 -2.26 14.99 -1.21
N SER A 205 -2.61 15.76 -2.24
CA SER A 205 -3.92 16.41 -2.33
C SER A 205 -5.07 15.42 -2.62
N ASP A 206 -6.28 15.79 -2.20
CA ASP A 206 -7.53 15.05 -2.51
C ASP A 206 -7.66 14.71 -4.01
N ALA A 207 -7.35 15.67 -4.88
CA ALA A 207 -7.40 15.47 -6.34
C ALA A 207 -6.45 14.36 -6.81
N ARG A 208 -5.25 14.26 -6.22
CA ARG A 208 -4.23 13.27 -6.59
C ARG A 208 -4.63 11.87 -6.13
N ILE A 209 -5.21 11.72 -4.94
CA ILE A 209 -5.76 10.44 -4.47
C ILE A 209 -6.90 9.99 -5.39
N LYS A 210 -7.86 10.88 -5.69
CA LYS A 210 -8.96 10.58 -6.61
C LYS A 210 -8.46 10.15 -8.00
N GLN A 211 -7.45 10.84 -8.56
CA GLN A 211 -6.83 10.42 -9.82
C GLN A 211 -6.28 8.98 -9.77
N GLY A 212 -5.65 8.58 -8.65
CA GLY A 212 -5.21 7.21 -8.44
C GLY A 212 -6.37 6.20 -8.42
N LEU A 213 -7.47 6.53 -7.75
CA LEU A 213 -8.66 5.67 -7.59
C LEU A 213 -9.43 5.41 -8.89
N ILE A 214 -9.35 6.32 -9.87
CA ILE A 214 -9.99 6.17 -11.20
C ILE A 214 -8.98 6.02 -12.34
N HIS A 215 -7.72 5.68 -12.03
CA HIS A 215 -6.67 5.58 -13.03
C HIS A 215 -6.94 4.47 -14.06
N GLN A 216 -6.51 4.68 -15.31
CA GLN A 216 -6.70 3.71 -16.40
C GLN A 216 -6.11 2.32 -16.08
N HIS A 217 -4.94 2.29 -15.45
CA HIS A 217 -4.29 1.04 -15.05
C HIS A 217 -4.85 0.52 -13.73
N CYS A 218 -5.37 -0.71 -13.75
CA CYS A 218 -5.95 -1.35 -12.57
C CYS A 218 -4.97 -1.44 -11.40
N GLN A 219 -3.68 -1.69 -11.63
CA GLN A 219 -2.71 -1.80 -10.54
C GLN A 219 -2.55 -0.47 -9.78
N VAL A 220 -2.60 0.68 -10.47
CA VAL A 220 -2.56 1.99 -9.80
C VAL A 220 -3.79 2.15 -8.90
N ARG A 221 -4.98 1.78 -9.40
CA ARG A 221 -6.21 1.79 -8.60
C ARG A 221 -6.15 0.86 -7.40
N ILE A 222 -5.57 -0.33 -7.56
CA ILE A 222 -5.35 -1.30 -6.48
C ILE A 222 -4.36 -0.77 -5.45
N ASP A 223 -3.26 -0.13 -5.88
CA ASP A 223 -2.28 0.46 -4.97
C ASP A 223 -2.89 1.64 -4.21
N THR A 224 -3.69 2.48 -4.86
CA THR A 224 -4.41 3.56 -4.17
C THR A 224 -5.48 3.03 -3.22
N LEU A 225 -6.25 2.00 -3.59
CA LEU A 225 -7.18 1.35 -2.66
C LEU A 225 -6.42 0.71 -1.49
N GLY A 226 -5.30 0.05 -1.77
CA GLY A 226 -4.43 -0.58 -0.78
C GLY A 226 -3.87 0.44 0.22
N LEU A 227 -3.47 1.61 -0.26
CA LEU A 227 -3.08 2.75 0.59
C LEU A 227 -4.20 3.15 1.57
N LEU A 228 -5.46 3.04 1.20
CA LEU A 228 -6.58 3.40 2.09
C LEU A 228 -6.95 2.26 3.05
N CYS A 229 -6.89 1.01 2.59
CA CYS A 229 -7.37 -0.16 3.32
C CYS A 229 -6.32 -0.81 4.23
N GLU A 230 -5.03 -0.75 3.86
CA GLU A 230 -3.94 -1.40 4.61
C GLU A 230 -3.39 -0.46 5.68
N SER A 231 -3.04 -1.01 6.85
CA SER A 231 -2.41 -0.28 7.95
C SER A 231 -1.52 -1.24 8.74
N ASN A 232 -0.49 -0.71 9.37
CA ASN A 232 0.36 -1.47 10.30
C ASN A 232 -0.37 -1.86 11.59
N ARG A 233 -1.48 -1.18 11.92
CA ARG A 233 -2.28 -1.39 13.12
C ARG A 233 -3.72 -1.63 12.72
N SER A 234 -4.23 -2.81 13.03
CA SER A 234 -5.62 -3.19 12.75
C SER A 234 -6.65 -2.39 13.57
N THR A 235 -6.21 -1.68 14.62
CA THR A 235 -7.05 -0.78 15.41
C THR A 235 -6.89 0.70 15.06
N GLU A 236 -6.16 1.03 13.98
CA GLU A 236 -6.05 2.42 13.51
C GLU A 236 -7.42 2.96 13.08
N ILE A 237 -7.73 4.20 13.48
CA ILE A 237 -8.99 4.86 13.15
C ILE A 237 -8.98 5.24 11.66
N VAL A 238 -10.07 4.95 10.96
CA VAL A 238 -10.30 5.38 9.57
C VAL A 238 -10.80 6.82 9.59
N SER A 239 -10.12 7.72 8.89
CA SER A 239 -10.49 9.13 8.87
C SER A 239 -11.72 9.40 7.99
N MET A 240 -12.32 10.58 8.11
CA MET A 240 -13.46 10.97 7.29
C MET A 240 -13.10 11.10 5.81
N GLU A 241 -11.90 11.61 5.52
CA GLU A 241 -11.35 11.74 4.17
C GLU A 241 -11.18 10.36 3.52
N GLU A 242 -10.62 9.39 4.27
CA GLU A 242 -10.50 8.01 3.80
C GLU A 242 -11.85 7.38 3.48
N MET A 243 -12.84 7.57 4.36
CA MET A 243 -14.21 7.10 4.13
C MET A 243 -14.80 7.69 2.84
N GLN A 244 -14.62 8.99 2.60
CA GLN A 244 -15.06 9.65 1.37
C GLN A 244 -14.35 9.11 0.12
N TRP A 245 -13.04 8.86 0.20
CA TRP A 245 -12.27 8.27 -0.89
C TRP A 245 -12.66 6.83 -1.20
N ILE A 246 -12.96 6.02 -0.18
CA ILE A 246 -13.48 4.66 -0.37
C ILE A 246 -14.85 4.70 -1.05
N GLN A 247 -15.73 5.63 -0.66
CA GLN A 247 -17.01 5.79 -1.33
C GLN A 247 -16.83 6.19 -2.79
N PHE A 248 -15.97 7.17 -3.07
CA PHE A 248 -15.60 7.54 -4.44
C PHE A 248 -15.08 6.34 -5.24
N PHE A 249 -14.20 5.51 -4.64
CA PHE A 249 -13.69 4.32 -5.30
C PHE A 249 -14.80 3.34 -5.69
N ILE A 250 -15.73 3.04 -4.77
CA ILE A 250 -16.82 2.09 -5.03
C ILE A 250 -17.70 2.57 -6.18
N THR A 251 -17.99 3.87 -6.29
CA THR A 251 -18.80 4.43 -7.39
C THR A 251 -18.25 4.08 -8.77
N TYR A 252 -16.93 4.01 -8.94
CA TYR A 252 -16.30 3.88 -10.27
C TYR A 252 -15.67 2.50 -10.57
N ASN A 253 -15.56 1.61 -9.58
CA ASN A 253 -14.68 0.43 -9.72
C ASN A 253 -15.36 -0.94 -9.62
N LEU A 254 -16.66 -1.01 -9.31
CA LEU A 254 -17.38 -2.29 -9.20
C LEU A 254 -17.43 -3.08 -10.52
N ASN A 255 -17.32 -2.41 -11.67
CA ASN A 255 -17.47 -3.02 -13.00
C ASN A 255 -16.15 -3.59 -13.59
N SER A 256 -15.11 -3.82 -12.76
CA SER A 256 -13.82 -4.32 -13.24
C SER A 256 -13.95 -5.68 -13.94
N GLN A 257 -13.50 -5.77 -15.19
CA GLN A 257 -13.66 -6.98 -16.01
C GLN A 257 -12.67 -8.10 -15.65
N SER A 258 -11.53 -7.77 -15.03
CA SER A 258 -10.53 -8.76 -14.62
C SER A 258 -10.93 -9.46 -13.32
N PRO A 259 -11.08 -10.80 -13.30
CA PRO A 259 -11.38 -11.54 -12.08
C PRO A 259 -10.35 -11.33 -10.97
N GLY A 260 -9.06 -11.31 -11.31
CA GLY A 260 -7.98 -11.08 -10.34
C GLY A 260 -8.07 -9.69 -9.70
N VAL A 261 -8.39 -8.66 -10.49
CA VAL A 261 -8.58 -7.30 -9.96
C VAL A 261 -9.81 -7.24 -9.05
N ARG A 262 -10.93 -7.88 -9.42
CA ARG A 262 -12.12 -7.95 -8.55
C ARG A 262 -11.79 -8.61 -7.22
N GLN A 263 -11.04 -9.71 -7.23
CA GLN A 263 -10.62 -10.41 -6.02
C GLN A 263 -9.74 -9.54 -5.13
N GLN A 264 -8.78 -8.80 -5.70
CA GLN A 264 -7.94 -7.86 -4.96
C GLN A 264 -8.77 -6.73 -4.34
N ILE A 265 -9.72 -6.13 -5.07
CA ILE A 265 -10.63 -5.11 -4.55
C ILE A 265 -11.39 -5.66 -3.33
N CYS A 266 -12.02 -6.83 -3.48
CA CYS A 266 -12.80 -7.44 -2.40
C CYS A 266 -11.92 -7.75 -1.18
N SER A 267 -10.70 -8.25 -1.40
CA SER A 267 -9.76 -8.53 -0.31
C SER A 267 -9.33 -7.27 0.44
N LEU A 268 -9.05 -6.17 -0.27
CA LEU A 268 -8.65 -4.90 0.35
C LEU A 268 -9.82 -4.29 1.13
N LEU A 269 -11.02 -4.26 0.57
CA LEU A 269 -12.21 -3.78 1.28
C LEU A 269 -12.52 -4.63 2.52
N LYS A 270 -12.35 -5.96 2.45
CA LYS A 270 -12.49 -6.84 3.63
C LYS A 270 -11.48 -6.47 4.73
N LYS A 271 -10.21 -6.16 4.39
CA LYS A 271 -9.23 -5.66 5.37
C LYS A 271 -9.69 -4.34 6.03
N LEU A 272 -10.23 -3.41 5.24
CA LEU A 272 -10.79 -2.16 5.77
C LEU A 272 -11.94 -2.43 6.74
N PHE A 273 -12.86 -3.32 6.39
CA PHE A 273 -13.98 -3.68 7.26
C PHE A 273 -13.52 -4.29 8.57
N CYS A 274 -12.52 -5.19 8.55
CA CYS A 274 -11.89 -5.72 9.76
C CYS A 274 -11.28 -4.59 10.60
N ARG A 275 -10.57 -3.64 9.98
CA ARG A 275 -10.00 -2.47 10.67
C ARG A 275 -11.06 -1.59 11.34
N ILE A 276 -12.18 -1.35 10.65
CA ILE A 276 -13.33 -0.62 11.22
C ILE A 276 -13.90 -1.37 12.42
N GLN A 277 -14.11 -2.68 12.30
CA GLN A 277 -14.66 -3.50 13.39
C GLN A 277 -13.73 -3.52 14.61
N GLU A 278 -12.43 -3.69 14.41
CA GLU A 278 -11.43 -3.74 15.48
C GLU A 278 -11.23 -2.38 16.16
N SER A 279 -11.07 -1.30 15.38
CA SER A 279 -10.98 0.06 15.94
C SER A 279 -12.26 0.47 16.67
N SER A 280 -13.44 0.02 16.22
CA SER A 280 -14.69 0.26 16.94
C SER A 280 -14.73 -0.39 18.33
N GLN A 281 -14.10 -1.55 18.54
CA GLN A 281 -14.00 -2.16 19.87
C GLN A 281 -13.22 -1.28 20.84
N VAL A 282 -12.13 -0.69 20.36
CA VAL A 282 -11.28 0.20 21.16
C VAL A 282 -12.05 1.47 21.50
N LEU A 283 -12.70 2.08 20.50
CA LEU A 283 -13.51 3.29 20.67
C LEU A 283 -14.67 3.06 21.66
N TYR A 284 -15.36 1.93 21.57
CA TYR A 284 -16.47 1.59 22.47
C TYR A 284 -16.01 1.39 23.92
N LYS A 285 -14.88 0.70 24.13
CA LYS A 285 -14.28 0.57 25.47
C LYS A 285 -13.90 1.94 26.06
N LEU A 286 -13.35 2.83 25.22
CA LEU A 286 -13.03 4.20 25.63
C LEU A 286 -14.28 4.99 26.01
N GLU A 287 -15.35 4.90 25.22
CA GLU A 287 -16.66 5.52 25.51
C GLU A 287 -17.21 5.04 26.87
N GLN A 288 -17.24 3.73 27.11
CA GLN A 288 -17.71 3.16 28.38
C GLN A 288 -16.85 3.54 29.59
N SER A 289 -15.55 3.80 29.38
CA SER A 289 -14.65 4.23 30.46
C SER A 289 -14.83 5.71 30.80
N LYS A 290 -15.09 6.56 29.80
CA LYS A 290 -15.36 7.99 29.97
C LYS A 290 -16.73 8.25 30.57
N SER A 291 -17.74 7.42 30.29
CA SER A 291 -19.04 7.53 30.97
C SER A 291 -18.99 7.23 32.50
N LYS A 292 -17.85 6.76 33.01
CA LYS A 292 -17.61 6.50 34.45
C LYS A 292 -16.69 7.53 35.14
N ARG A 293 -16.12 8.49 34.41
CA ARG A 293 -15.23 9.53 34.97
C ARG A 293 -15.74 10.93 34.60
N GLU A 294 -15.70 11.85 35.55
CA GLU A 294 -16.09 13.26 35.33
C GLU A 294 -15.26 13.94 34.23
N PRO A 295 -15.81 14.99 33.58
CA PRO A 295 -15.23 15.58 32.38
C PRO A 295 -14.06 16.51 32.74
N GLU A 296 -12.83 16.00 32.71
CA GLU A 296 -11.64 16.86 32.69
C GLU A 296 -11.12 17.04 31.26
N ASN A 297 -10.92 18.32 30.92
CA ASN A 297 -10.34 18.92 29.71
C ASN A 297 -9.46 17.99 28.83
N GLU A 298 -10.02 17.49 27.72
CA GLU A 298 -9.22 17.09 26.55
C GLU A 298 -9.74 17.83 25.31
N LEU A 299 -9.26 19.05 25.10
CA LEU A 299 -9.67 19.97 24.04
C LEU A 299 -9.15 19.64 22.63
N THR A 300 -8.65 18.42 22.36
CA THR A 300 -7.99 18.13 21.07
C THR A 300 -8.22 16.73 20.49
N LYS A 301 -9.12 15.91 21.04
CA LYS A 301 -9.46 14.60 20.43
C LYS A 301 -10.97 14.46 20.24
N GLN A 302 -11.37 14.16 19.01
CA GLN A 302 -12.76 13.91 18.64
C GLN A 302 -13.37 12.86 19.58
N HIS A 303 -14.59 13.12 20.06
CA HIS A 303 -15.23 12.24 21.05
C HIS A 303 -15.45 10.83 20.46
N PRO A 304 -15.13 9.74 21.17
CA PRO A 304 -15.24 8.36 20.63
C PRO A 304 -16.61 8.03 20.03
N SER A 305 -17.69 8.56 20.61
CA SER A 305 -19.05 8.37 20.11
C SER A 305 -19.26 8.95 18.70
N VAL A 306 -18.59 10.05 18.37
CA VAL A 306 -18.70 10.68 17.04
C VAL A 306 -18.05 9.78 15.99
N SER A 307 -16.87 9.24 16.28
CA SER A 307 -16.20 8.30 15.36
C SER A 307 -16.99 7.01 15.17
N LEU A 308 -17.60 6.46 16.24
CA LEU A 308 -18.49 5.31 16.15
C LEU A 308 -19.71 5.59 15.26
N GLN A 309 -20.32 6.78 15.41
CA GLN A 309 -21.45 7.18 14.57
C GLN A 309 -21.03 7.40 13.11
N GLN A 310 -19.85 7.97 12.88
CA GLN A 310 -19.28 8.12 11.52
C GLN A 310 -19.10 6.76 10.85
N TYR A 311 -18.54 5.77 11.54
CA TYR A 311 -18.43 4.40 11.02
C TYR A 311 -19.78 3.80 10.67
N LYS A 312 -20.78 3.93 11.54
CA LYS A 312 -22.13 3.42 11.27
C LYS A 312 -22.73 4.06 10.01
N ASN A 313 -22.66 5.40 9.90
CA ASN A 313 -23.18 6.13 8.75
C ASN A 313 -22.45 5.75 7.46
N PHE A 314 -21.12 5.64 7.53
CA PHE A 314 -20.28 5.22 6.41
C PHE A 314 -20.65 3.81 5.94
N MET A 315 -20.72 2.83 6.85
CA MET A 315 -21.05 1.45 6.49
C MET A 315 -22.45 1.34 5.86
N SER A 316 -23.43 2.09 6.38
CA SER A 316 -24.77 2.14 5.77
C SER A 316 -24.72 2.75 4.35
N SER A 317 -23.97 3.84 4.17
CA SER A 317 -23.80 4.48 2.85
C SER A 317 -23.11 3.58 1.82
N ILE A 318 -22.11 2.81 2.25
CA ILE A 318 -21.46 1.77 1.43
C ILE A 318 -22.47 0.71 1.03
N CYS A 319 -23.27 0.20 1.97
CA CYS A 319 -24.28 -0.81 1.67
C CYS A 319 -25.35 -0.30 0.69
N ASN A 320 -25.81 0.95 0.87
CA ASN A 320 -26.74 1.59 -0.07
C ASN A 320 -26.16 1.59 -1.50
N SER A 321 -24.90 2.04 -1.65
CA SER A 321 -24.23 2.08 -2.95
C SER A 321 -24.09 0.69 -3.59
N LEU A 322 -23.85 -0.34 -2.79
CA LEU A 322 -23.73 -1.72 -3.26
C LEU A 322 -25.08 -2.31 -3.70
N PHE A 323 -26.17 -2.03 -2.97
CA PHE A 323 -27.51 -2.45 -3.38
C PHE A 323 -27.99 -1.70 -4.63
N GLU A 324 -27.74 -0.39 -4.71
CA GLU A 324 -28.02 0.40 -5.91
C GLU A 324 -27.30 -0.16 -7.14
N ALA A 325 -26.09 -0.71 -6.97
CA ALA A 325 -25.34 -1.34 -8.06
C ALA A 325 -25.92 -2.68 -8.56
N LEU A 326 -26.90 -3.27 -7.86
CA LEU A 326 -27.57 -4.53 -8.23
C LEU A 326 -28.79 -4.33 -9.14
N PHE A 327 -29.06 -3.10 -9.59
CA PHE A 327 -30.22 -2.79 -10.43
C PHE A 327 -30.37 -3.71 -11.67
N PRO A 328 -31.60 -3.88 -12.21
CA PRO A 328 -31.82 -4.64 -13.43
C PRO A 328 -31.02 -4.08 -14.62
N GLY A 329 -30.10 -4.88 -15.17
CA GLY A 329 -29.21 -4.47 -16.27
C GLY A 329 -27.76 -4.21 -15.85
N SER A 330 -27.45 -4.23 -14.56
CA SER A 330 -26.06 -4.21 -14.08
C SER A 330 -25.24 -5.37 -14.65
N SER A 331 -23.96 -5.10 -14.93
CA SER A 331 -23.05 -6.10 -15.51
C SER A 331 -22.77 -7.25 -14.54
N TYR A 332 -22.37 -8.43 -15.05
CA TYR A 332 -21.90 -9.54 -14.22
C TYR A 332 -20.80 -9.09 -13.25
N SER A 333 -19.79 -8.38 -13.75
CA SER A 333 -18.68 -7.87 -12.95
C SER A 333 -19.13 -6.96 -11.80
N THR A 334 -20.12 -6.09 -12.05
CA THR A 334 -20.73 -5.22 -11.04
C THR A 334 -21.46 -6.05 -9.98
N ARG A 335 -22.36 -6.95 -10.39
CA ARG A 335 -23.15 -7.79 -9.47
C ARG A 335 -22.26 -8.68 -8.63
N PHE A 336 -21.29 -9.33 -9.26
CA PHE A 336 -20.30 -10.17 -8.58
C PHE A 336 -19.56 -9.39 -7.50
N SER A 337 -19.00 -8.21 -7.85
CA SER A 337 -18.26 -7.38 -6.89
C SER A 337 -19.17 -6.91 -5.76
N ALA A 338 -20.36 -6.38 -6.08
CA ALA A 338 -21.30 -5.88 -5.09
C ALA A 338 -21.73 -6.96 -4.09
N LEU A 339 -22.15 -8.13 -4.58
CA LEU A 339 -22.56 -9.25 -3.73
C LEU A 339 -21.39 -9.82 -2.91
N THR A 340 -20.18 -9.89 -3.48
CA THR A 340 -18.97 -10.34 -2.74
C THR A 340 -18.62 -9.38 -1.61
N ILE A 341 -18.70 -8.07 -1.85
CA ILE A 341 -18.45 -7.03 -0.85
C ILE A 341 -19.53 -7.07 0.23
N LEU A 342 -20.82 -7.12 -0.13
CA LEU A 342 -21.94 -7.28 0.82
C LEU A 342 -21.78 -8.55 1.67
N GLY A 343 -21.40 -9.67 1.04
CA GLY A 343 -21.11 -10.93 1.72
C GLY A 343 -19.95 -10.84 2.70
N SER A 344 -18.95 -10.01 2.41
CA SER A 344 -17.82 -9.71 3.32
C SER A 344 -18.25 -8.82 4.49
N ILE A 345 -19.11 -7.82 4.25
CA ILE A 345 -19.70 -6.99 5.31
C ILE A 345 -20.51 -7.86 6.28
N ALA A 346 -21.39 -8.72 5.75
CA ALA A 346 -22.19 -9.64 6.56
C ALA A 346 -21.32 -10.61 7.37
N GLU A 347 -20.15 -11.00 6.85
CA GLU A 347 -19.20 -11.87 7.54
C GLU A 347 -18.42 -11.12 8.63
N VAL A 348 -17.91 -9.92 8.37
CA VAL A 348 -17.09 -9.17 9.32
C VAL A 348 -17.91 -8.60 10.48
N PHE A 349 -19.13 -8.14 10.18
CA PHE A 349 -20.02 -7.49 11.14
C PHE A 349 -21.16 -8.41 11.61
N HIS A 350 -20.89 -9.72 11.72
CA HIS A 350 -21.87 -10.67 12.22
C HIS A 350 -22.22 -10.36 13.68
N VAL A 351 -23.46 -10.69 14.11
CA VAL A 351 -23.85 -10.62 15.52
C VAL A 351 -23.14 -11.77 16.25
N PRO A 352 -22.20 -11.52 17.17
CA PRO A 352 -21.55 -12.60 17.89
C PRO A 352 -22.41 -13.08 19.07
N GLU A 353 -22.36 -14.37 19.35
CA GLU A 353 -22.75 -14.91 20.66
C GLU A 353 -21.69 -14.46 21.70
N GLY A 354 -21.81 -13.23 22.23
CA GLY A 354 -20.85 -12.69 23.21
C GLY A 354 -20.86 -11.18 23.40
N ARG A 355 -19.92 -10.67 24.23
CA ARG A 355 -19.77 -9.24 24.59
C ARG A 355 -18.90 -8.43 23.61
N ILE A 356 -19.01 -8.67 22.31
CA ILE A 356 -18.28 -7.88 21.30
C ILE A 356 -19.23 -6.78 20.79
N TYR A 357 -18.77 -5.54 20.81
CA TYR A 357 -19.56 -4.43 20.27
C TYR A 357 -19.69 -4.60 18.75
N THR A 358 -20.84 -4.28 18.17
CA THR A 358 -21.00 -4.36 16.71
C THR A 358 -21.41 -2.99 16.21
N VAL A 359 -20.50 -2.30 15.52
CA VAL A 359 -20.71 -0.91 15.08
C VAL A 359 -21.78 -0.78 13.98
N TYR A 360 -21.94 -1.83 13.18
CA TYR A 360 -22.86 -1.88 12.04
C TYR A 360 -23.44 -3.28 11.91
N GLN A 361 -24.70 -3.42 11.50
CA GLN A 361 -25.32 -4.72 11.21
C GLN A 361 -26.11 -4.61 9.92
N LEU A 362 -25.70 -5.38 8.90
CA LEU A 362 -26.34 -5.34 7.58
C LEU A 362 -27.83 -5.70 7.64
N SER A 363 -28.23 -6.59 8.55
CA SER A 363 -29.62 -7.01 8.73
C SER A 363 -30.59 -5.88 9.07
N HIS A 364 -30.11 -4.80 9.71
CA HIS A 364 -30.96 -3.64 10.01
C HIS A 364 -31.24 -2.78 8.79
N ASP A 365 -30.39 -2.88 7.77
CA ASP A 365 -30.48 -2.12 6.53
C ASP A 365 -31.21 -2.92 5.44
N ILE A 366 -31.75 -4.11 5.72
CA ILE A 366 -32.53 -4.91 4.76
C ILE A 366 -34.02 -4.55 4.89
N ASP A 367 -34.51 -3.78 3.93
CA ASP A 367 -35.93 -3.54 3.72
C ASP A 367 -36.51 -4.51 2.66
N VAL A 368 -37.81 -4.36 2.37
CA VAL A 368 -38.52 -5.19 1.39
C VAL A 368 -37.90 -5.05 0.00
N ASP A 369 -37.50 -3.84 -0.39
CA ASP A 369 -36.96 -3.55 -1.73
C ASP A 369 -35.57 -4.18 -1.93
N ARG A 370 -34.71 -4.13 -0.91
CA ARG A 370 -33.39 -4.79 -0.93
C ARG A 370 -33.50 -6.30 -0.89
N PHE A 371 -34.43 -6.83 -0.10
CA PHE A 371 -34.73 -8.27 -0.12
C PHE A 371 -35.18 -8.70 -1.50
N GLN A 372 -36.09 -7.96 -2.13
CA GLN A 372 -36.54 -8.20 -3.49
C GLN A 372 -35.39 -8.10 -4.51
N THR A 373 -34.50 -7.12 -4.36
CA THR A 373 -33.28 -6.99 -5.20
C THR A 373 -32.39 -8.22 -5.12
N LEU A 374 -32.23 -8.83 -3.93
CA LEU A 374 -31.50 -10.09 -3.77
C LEU A 374 -32.25 -11.26 -4.41
N MET A 375 -33.58 -11.30 -4.29
CA MET A 375 -34.39 -12.33 -4.94
C MET A 375 -34.30 -12.25 -6.47
N GLU A 376 -34.24 -11.04 -7.03
CA GLU A 376 -34.07 -10.82 -8.47
C GLU A 376 -32.72 -11.33 -8.98
N CYS A 377 -31.68 -11.40 -8.13
CA CYS A 377 -30.39 -11.97 -8.51
C CYS A 377 -30.49 -13.46 -8.90
N PHE A 378 -31.51 -14.20 -8.44
CA PHE A 378 -31.74 -15.59 -8.87
C PHE A 378 -32.18 -15.73 -10.32
N THR A 379 -32.68 -14.65 -10.93
CA THR A 379 -33.03 -14.59 -12.35
C THR A 379 -31.80 -14.42 -13.25
N SER A 380 -30.62 -14.16 -12.67
CA SER A 380 -29.35 -14.06 -13.39
C SER A 380 -29.04 -15.33 -14.18
N THR A 381 -28.48 -15.18 -15.39
CA THR A 381 -27.95 -16.32 -16.17
C THR A 381 -26.64 -16.86 -15.60
N PHE A 382 -25.96 -16.10 -14.74
CA PHE A 382 -24.68 -16.46 -14.15
C PHE A 382 -24.88 -17.14 -12.79
N GLU A 383 -24.37 -18.37 -12.67
CA GLU A 383 -24.54 -19.18 -11.46
C GLU A 383 -23.85 -18.57 -10.23
N ASP A 384 -22.64 -18.01 -10.39
CA ASP A 384 -21.92 -17.35 -9.29
C ASP A 384 -22.75 -16.25 -8.62
N VAL A 385 -23.51 -15.48 -9.41
CA VAL A 385 -24.35 -14.40 -8.90
C VAL A 385 -25.47 -14.97 -8.03
N LYS A 386 -26.06 -16.10 -8.44
CA LYS A 386 -27.10 -16.78 -7.65
C LYS A 386 -26.54 -17.33 -6.36
N ILE A 387 -25.36 -17.97 -6.43
CA ILE A 387 -24.67 -18.52 -5.25
C ILE A 387 -24.35 -17.40 -4.26
N LEU A 388 -23.75 -16.29 -4.72
CA LEU A 388 -23.42 -15.16 -3.85
C LEU A 388 -24.67 -14.52 -3.23
N ALA A 389 -25.76 -14.38 -3.99
CA ALA A 389 -27.02 -13.86 -3.48
C ALA A 389 -27.64 -14.81 -2.43
N PHE A 390 -27.64 -16.11 -2.70
CA PHE A 390 -28.09 -17.14 -1.76
C PHE A 390 -27.28 -17.12 -0.47
N ASP A 391 -25.95 -17.13 -0.57
CA ASP A 391 -25.05 -17.10 0.59
C ASP A 391 -25.28 -15.85 1.44
N LEU A 392 -25.50 -14.69 0.80
CA LEU A 392 -25.85 -13.46 1.50
C LEU A 392 -27.20 -13.58 2.23
N LEU A 393 -28.24 -14.10 1.57
CA LEU A 393 -29.54 -14.35 2.21
C LEU A 393 -29.44 -15.34 3.38
N MET A 394 -28.60 -16.36 3.26
CA MET A 394 -28.36 -17.32 4.35
C MET A 394 -27.64 -16.68 5.54
N LYS A 395 -26.74 -15.72 5.31
CA LYS A 395 -26.11 -14.93 6.37
C LYS A 395 -27.11 -13.98 7.04
N LEU A 396 -28.02 -13.39 6.28
CA LEU A 396 -29.05 -12.47 6.79
C LEU A 396 -30.17 -13.20 7.56
N SER A 397 -30.58 -14.38 7.09
CA SER A 397 -31.67 -15.17 7.69
C SER A 397 -31.32 -15.78 9.04
N LYS A 398 -30.04 -16.11 9.28
CA LYS A 398 -29.55 -16.48 10.61
C LYS A 398 -29.76 -15.37 11.64
N THR A 399 -29.82 -14.12 11.21
CA THR A 399 -30.17 -12.95 12.04
C THR A 399 -31.69 -12.71 12.08
N ALA A 400 -32.44 -13.17 11.06
CA ALA A 400 -33.89 -12.97 10.92
C ALA A 400 -34.77 -13.92 11.73
N VAL A 401 -34.21 -14.90 12.45
CA VAL A 401 -34.98 -15.70 13.44
C VAL A 401 -35.61 -14.80 14.53
N HIS A 402 -35.12 -13.56 14.68
CA HIS A 402 -35.75 -12.54 15.53
C HIS A 402 -36.96 -11.80 14.91
N PHE A 403 -37.16 -11.84 13.58
CA PHE A 403 -38.29 -11.16 12.92
C PHE A 403 -39.60 -11.96 12.97
N GLN A 404 -39.56 -13.26 13.23
CA GLN A 404 -40.77 -14.08 13.38
C GLN A 404 -41.38 -14.05 14.79
N LEU A 405 -40.71 -13.44 15.78
CA LEU A 405 -41.19 -13.38 17.17
C LEU A 405 -41.72 -12.00 17.59
N SER A 406 -41.55 -10.95 16.77
CA SER A 406 -42.09 -9.60 17.05
C SER A 406 -43.41 -9.29 16.33
N ASN A 407 -43.85 -10.17 15.42
CA ASN A 407 -45.12 -10.06 14.69
C ASN A 407 -46.04 -11.28 14.93
N ALA A 408 -45.83 -12.02 16.03
CA ALA A 408 -46.70 -13.11 16.48
C ALA A 408 -47.47 -12.72 17.75
#